data_AF-D9TML5-F1
#
_entry.id   AF-D9TML5-F1
#
_cell.length_a   1.000
_cell.length_b   1.000
_cell.length_c   1.000
_cell.angle_alpha   90.00
_cell.angle_beta   90.00
_cell.angle_gamma   90.00
#
_symmetry.space_group_name_H-M   'P 1'
#
loop_
_entity.id
_entity.type
_entity.pdbx_description
1 polymer ?
#
loop_
_entity_poly.entity_id
_entity_poly.type
_entity_poly.pdbx_seq_one_letter_code
_entity_poly.pdbx_strand_id
1 'polypeptide(L)'
;MKPYNFVPILGAKTYIKSPDVKSGKLRISIEVVTPVHIFSGYYNENGNMVYKEFAKYNGKYIIPGSSLKGCVRTIAESVSRSCISTNQNLYKIGKNVRDRNDCIICDMFGSLGKKSRLRFADLELVKNNGVDIINIPTFYGPRPENKNYYAADGKFKGIKFYSHGDENIIEKGTMPCEFVMPGSIFEGNVFYEDLDDNQLDLLCFSLGLGGDIYLKLGYGKPAYYGSVKMKSIDDKIDASKRASRYGMKDNDVAKNVKRLKELLSWDKRHTKSVWRTVNNQRGY
;
A
#
# COMPACT_ATOMS: atom_id res chain seq x y z
N MET A 1 13.60 3.61 16.26
CA MET A 1 13.21 2.42 15.48
C MET A 1 12.10 2.85 14.53
N LYS A 2 12.12 2.46 13.25
CA LYS A 2 11.06 2.87 12.32
C LYS A 2 9.74 2.14 12.68
N PRO A 3 8.57 2.80 12.60
CA PRO A 3 7.27 2.23 12.96
C PRO A 3 6.75 1.31 11.85
N TYR A 4 7.11 0.03 11.90
CA TYR A 4 6.57 -0.97 10.99
C TYR A 4 6.35 -2.29 11.70
N ASN A 5 5.49 -3.12 11.11
CA ASN A 5 5.25 -4.47 11.55
C ASN A 5 5.04 -5.39 10.34
N PHE A 6 4.79 -6.67 10.60
CA PHE A 6 4.75 -7.71 9.58
C PHE A 6 3.42 -8.47 9.56
N VAL A 7 3.03 -8.87 8.35
CA VAL A 7 2.01 -9.90 8.10
C VAL A 7 2.73 -11.15 7.57
N PRO A 8 2.57 -12.32 8.22
CA PRO A 8 3.24 -13.55 7.81
C PRO A 8 2.90 -13.97 6.37
N ILE A 9 3.82 -14.65 5.69
CA ILE A 9 3.59 -15.15 4.33
C ILE A 9 2.89 -16.52 4.39
N LEU A 10 1.80 -16.69 3.65
CA LEU A 10 0.99 -17.92 3.67
C LEU A 10 1.48 -19.02 2.72
N GLY A 11 2.32 -18.66 1.76
CA GLY A 11 2.77 -19.52 0.67
C GLY A 11 1.77 -19.57 -0.50
N ALA A 12 2.32 -19.77 -1.70
CA ALA A 12 1.60 -19.82 -2.96
C ALA A 12 0.78 -21.12 -3.09
N LYS A 13 -0.44 -20.99 -3.58
CA LYS A 13 -1.26 -22.08 -4.09
C LYS A 13 -1.76 -21.72 -5.49
N THR A 14 -1.93 -22.74 -6.33
CA THR A 14 -2.59 -22.60 -7.62
C THR A 14 -4.02 -22.12 -7.40
N TYR A 15 -4.44 -21.12 -8.16
CA TYR A 15 -5.76 -20.53 -8.09
C TYR A 15 -6.70 -21.21 -9.07
N ILE A 16 -7.76 -21.84 -8.55
CA ILE A 16 -8.82 -22.42 -9.35
C ILE A 16 -9.94 -21.38 -9.43
N LYS A 17 -10.04 -20.72 -10.58
CA LYS A 17 -11.02 -19.66 -10.83
C LYS A 17 -12.41 -20.26 -11.08
N SER A 18 -13.44 -19.63 -10.52
CA SER A 18 -14.84 -19.95 -10.85
C SER A 18 -15.17 -19.58 -12.30
N PRO A 19 -16.04 -20.34 -13.01
CA PRO A 19 -16.51 -19.94 -14.33
C PRO A 19 -17.42 -18.68 -14.30
N ASP A 20 -18.08 -18.40 -13.16
CA ASP A 20 -18.83 -17.16 -12.98
C ASP A 20 -17.87 -15.99 -12.74
N VAL A 21 -17.64 -15.21 -13.79
CA VAL A 21 -16.70 -14.08 -13.80
C VAL A 21 -17.41 -12.79 -14.14
N LYS A 22 -16.89 -11.69 -13.59
CA LYS A 22 -17.47 -10.36 -13.70
C LYS A 22 -16.41 -9.38 -14.20
N SER A 23 -16.84 -8.50 -15.09
CA SER A 23 -16.04 -7.40 -15.64
C SER A 23 -16.76 -6.08 -15.37
N GLY A 24 -16.01 -5.02 -15.13
CA GLY A 24 -16.62 -3.74 -14.81
C GLY A 24 -15.64 -2.66 -14.38
N LYS A 25 -16.22 -1.61 -13.81
CA LYS A 25 -15.52 -0.41 -13.37
C LYS A 25 -15.97 -0.05 -11.97
N LEU A 26 -15.00 0.15 -11.08
CA LEU A 26 -15.18 0.65 -9.74
C LEU A 26 -14.63 2.07 -9.66
N ARG A 27 -15.52 3.04 -9.43
CA ARG A 27 -15.12 4.43 -9.17
C ARG A 27 -14.74 4.55 -7.70
N ILE A 28 -13.62 5.22 -7.43
CA ILE A 28 -13.04 5.32 -6.08
C ILE A 28 -12.63 6.74 -5.76
N SER A 29 -12.69 7.10 -4.48
CA SER A 29 -12.03 8.28 -3.93
C SER A 29 -10.95 7.91 -2.92
N ILE A 30 -9.92 8.75 -2.84
CA ILE A 30 -8.85 8.73 -1.86
C ILE A 30 -8.85 10.06 -1.11
N GLU A 31 -9.18 10.03 0.17
CA GLU A 31 -9.05 11.15 1.09
C GLU A 31 -7.67 11.11 1.75
N VAL A 32 -6.93 12.22 1.64
CA VAL A 32 -5.63 12.39 2.27
C VAL A 32 -5.82 12.61 3.77
N VAL A 33 -5.18 11.79 4.60
CA VAL A 33 -5.33 11.83 6.07
C VAL A 33 -4.07 12.35 6.75
N THR A 34 -2.90 11.93 6.28
CA THR A 34 -1.62 12.61 6.58
C THR A 34 -0.99 13.07 5.27
N PRO A 35 -0.14 14.12 5.24
CA PRO A 35 0.37 14.66 4.00
C PRO A 35 0.96 13.57 3.11
N VAL A 36 0.61 13.57 1.82
CA VAL A 36 1.06 12.59 0.83
C VAL A 36 2.03 13.26 -0.13
N HIS A 37 3.16 12.59 -0.40
CA HIS A 37 4.07 12.94 -1.48
C HIS A 37 4.27 11.74 -2.39
N ILE A 38 3.98 11.90 -3.68
CA ILE A 38 4.32 10.92 -4.72
C ILE A 38 5.29 11.62 -5.65
N PHE A 39 6.53 11.15 -5.69
CA PHE A 39 7.57 11.78 -6.47
C PHE A 39 7.29 11.64 -7.97
N SER A 40 7.30 12.75 -8.71
CA SER A 40 7.11 12.78 -10.16
C SER A 40 8.31 12.20 -10.93
N GLY A 41 9.48 12.10 -10.29
CA GLY A 41 10.76 11.88 -10.96
C GLY A 41 11.52 13.17 -11.24
N TYR A 42 10.86 14.33 -11.08
CA TYR A 42 11.41 15.64 -11.37
C TYR A 42 11.62 16.46 -10.10
N TYR A 43 12.64 17.31 -10.14
CA TYR A 43 12.88 18.34 -9.13
C TYR A 43 12.34 19.67 -9.66
N ASN A 44 11.85 20.49 -8.75
CA ASN A 44 11.40 21.84 -9.05
C ASN A 44 12.02 22.81 -8.02
N GLU A 45 11.96 24.11 -8.28
CA GLU A 45 12.59 25.13 -7.47
C GLU A 45 11.59 26.19 -7.01
N ASN A 46 11.80 26.71 -5.81
CA ASN A 46 11.08 27.87 -5.29
C ASN A 46 12.08 28.79 -4.59
N GLY A 47 12.48 29.87 -5.27
CA GLY A 47 13.62 30.68 -4.86
C GLY A 47 14.89 29.83 -4.82
N ASN A 48 15.55 29.80 -3.66
CA ASN A 48 16.80 29.04 -3.47
C ASN A 48 16.57 27.57 -3.04
N MET A 49 15.33 27.11 -2.93
CA MET A 49 14.99 25.76 -2.47
C MET A 49 14.67 24.84 -3.65
N VAL A 50 15.49 23.81 -3.87
CA VAL A 50 15.17 22.71 -4.79
C VAL A 50 14.42 21.62 -4.03
N TYR A 51 13.26 21.20 -4.52
CA TYR A 51 12.40 20.22 -3.87
C TYR A 51 11.96 19.11 -4.84
N LYS A 52 11.61 17.96 -4.26
CA LYS A 52 11.01 16.86 -5.01
C LYS A 52 9.57 17.19 -5.37
N GLU A 53 9.28 17.28 -6.66
CA GLU A 53 7.94 17.64 -7.15
C GLU A 53 6.96 16.47 -6.98
N PHE A 54 5.72 16.80 -6.63
CA PHE A 54 4.62 15.86 -6.61
C PHE A 54 4.19 15.49 -8.04
N ALA A 55 3.76 14.24 -8.25
CA ALA A 55 3.28 13.75 -9.54
C ALA A 55 2.11 14.58 -10.11
N LYS A 56 2.32 15.13 -11.31
CA LYS A 56 1.31 15.90 -12.05
C LYS A 56 1.11 15.31 -13.45
N TYR A 57 -0.11 15.41 -13.96
CA TYR A 57 -0.44 15.14 -15.36
C TYR A 57 -1.23 16.32 -15.92
N ASN A 58 -0.74 16.92 -17.01
CA ASN A 58 -1.27 18.14 -17.60
C ASN A 58 -1.48 19.27 -16.54
N GLY A 59 -0.50 19.46 -15.65
CA GLY A 59 -0.53 20.47 -14.59
C GLY A 59 -1.41 20.15 -13.39
N LYS A 60 -2.19 19.06 -13.41
CA LYS A 60 -3.03 18.63 -12.28
C LYS A 60 -2.30 17.62 -11.42
N TYR A 61 -2.39 17.76 -10.10
CA TYR A 61 -1.90 16.76 -9.15
C TYR A 61 -2.63 15.43 -9.34
N ILE A 62 -1.87 14.34 -9.40
CA ILE A 62 -2.41 12.98 -9.56
C ILE A 62 -1.81 11.99 -8.56
N ILE A 63 -2.59 10.99 -8.17
CA ILE A 63 -2.05 9.73 -7.65
C ILE A 63 -1.93 8.77 -8.84
N PRO A 64 -0.72 8.40 -9.29
CA PRO A 64 -0.56 7.48 -10.40
C PRO A 64 -1.22 6.13 -10.11
N GLY A 65 -1.96 5.60 -11.09
CA GLY A 65 -2.62 4.31 -10.98
C GLY A 65 -1.64 3.16 -10.71
N SER A 66 -0.40 3.29 -11.20
CA SER A 66 0.71 2.36 -10.91
C SER A 66 1.11 2.35 -9.43
N SER A 67 1.12 3.53 -8.78
CA SER A 67 1.44 3.66 -7.34
C SER A 67 0.35 3.04 -6.48
N LEU A 68 -0.93 3.27 -6.82
CA LEU A 68 -2.05 2.64 -6.14
C LEU A 68 -2.05 1.12 -6.37
N LYS A 69 -1.89 0.67 -7.62
CA LYS A 69 -1.84 -0.75 -7.99
C LYS A 69 -0.75 -1.49 -7.21
N GLY A 70 0.43 -0.91 -7.07
CA GLY A 70 1.52 -1.49 -6.27
C GLY A 70 1.15 -1.64 -4.80
N CYS A 71 0.55 -0.61 -4.19
CA CYS A 71 0.10 -0.67 -2.80
C CYS A 71 -0.98 -1.74 -2.58
N VAL A 72 -1.99 -1.77 -3.45
CA VAL A 72 -3.09 -2.75 -3.38
C VAL A 72 -2.58 -4.17 -3.62
N ARG A 73 -1.62 -4.35 -4.55
CA ARG A 73 -0.96 -5.64 -4.79
C ARG A 73 -0.26 -6.15 -3.53
N THR A 74 0.54 -5.32 -2.85
CA THR A 74 1.24 -5.71 -1.62
C THR A 74 0.27 -6.11 -0.50
N ILE A 75 -0.85 -5.40 -0.36
CA ILE A 75 -1.91 -5.78 0.59
C ILE A 75 -2.47 -7.15 0.20
N ALA A 76 -2.87 -7.32 -1.06
CA ALA A 76 -3.46 -8.56 -1.54
C ALA A 76 -2.51 -9.77 -1.40
N GLU A 77 -1.21 -9.60 -1.69
CA GLU A 77 -0.16 -10.61 -1.48
C GLU A 77 -0.03 -11.01 0.00
N SER A 78 -0.23 -10.08 0.92
CA SER A 78 -0.13 -10.35 2.36
C SER A 78 -1.30 -11.14 2.93
N VAL A 79 -2.47 -11.08 2.28
CA VAL A 79 -3.69 -11.75 2.75
C VAL A 79 -4.16 -12.83 1.77
N SER A 80 -3.29 -13.37 0.92
CA SER A 80 -3.66 -14.43 -0.01
C SER A 80 -2.59 -15.52 -0.11
N ARG A 81 -2.97 -16.66 -0.68
CA ARG A 81 -2.07 -17.79 -0.95
C ARG A 81 -1.32 -17.55 -2.26
N SER A 82 -0.45 -16.54 -2.30
CA SER A 82 0.23 -16.11 -3.52
C SER A 82 1.74 -16.32 -3.50
N CYS A 83 2.36 -16.26 -4.68
CA CYS A 83 3.78 -15.97 -4.78
C CYS A 83 4.04 -14.53 -4.32
N ILE A 84 5.31 -14.21 -4.06
CA ILE A 84 5.73 -12.85 -3.72
C ILE A 84 7.03 -12.53 -4.45
N SER A 85 7.14 -11.30 -4.96
CA SER A 85 8.42 -10.77 -5.43
C SER A 85 9.21 -10.29 -4.23
N THR A 86 10.38 -10.89 -3.98
CA THR A 86 11.18 -10.56 -2.80
C THR A 86 12.67 -10.80 -3.03
N ASN A 87 13.50 -9.90 -2.51
CA ASN A 87 14.95 -10.06 -2.43
C ASN A 87 15.40 -10.82 -1.17
N GLN A 88 14.44 -11.37 -0.40
CA GLN A 88 14.73 -12.14 0.81
C GLN A 88 15.13 -13.56 0.48
N ASN A 89 15.98 -14.15 1.33
CA ASN A 89 16.39 -15.54 1.17
C ASN A 89 15.20 -16.50 1.32
N LEU A 90 14.88 -17.24 0.25
CA LEU A 90 13.75 -18.17 0.19
C LEU A 90 13.79 -19.26 1.28
N TYR A 91 14.98 -19.70 1.69
CA TYR A 91 15.15 -20.67 2.78
C TYR A 91 14.65 -20.10 4.13
N LYS A 92 14.90 -18.80 4.35
CA LYS A 92 14.45 -18.10 5.56
C LYS A 92 12.94 -17.80 5.53
N ILE A 93 12.33 -17.74 4.36
CA ILE A 93 10.86 -17.67 4.23
C ILE A 93 10.23 -19.03 4.58
N GLY A 94 10.83 -20.14 4.13
CA GLY A 94 10.37 -21.49 4.49
C GLY A 94 8.97 -21.85 3.98
N LYS A 95 8.48 -21.13 2.96
CA LYS A 95 7.21 -21.38 2.26
C LYS A 95 7.47 -21.36 0.76
N ASN A 96 6.67 -22.09 -0.01
CA ASN A 96 6.70 -21.95 -1.46
C ASN A 96 6.15 -20.56 -1.82
N VAL A 97 7.00 -19.72 -2.42
CA VAL A 97 6.63 -18.36 -2.85
C VAL A 97 7.07 -18.08 -4.29
N ARG A 98 7.47 -19.14 -5.01
CA ARG A 98 7.96 -19.02 -6.38
C ARG A 98 6.81 -18.61 -7.30
N ASP A 99 7.09 -17.69 -8.20
CA ASP A 99 6.14 -17.31 -9.23
C ASP A 99 6.05 -18.42 -10.28
N ARG A 100 4.87 -19.05 -10.38
CA ARG A 100 4.52 -20.01 -11.43
C ARG A 100 3.37 -19.49 -12.30
N ASN A 101 3.08 -18.18 -12.22
CA ASN A 101 1.98 -17.51 -12.91
C ASN A 101 0.57 -18.07 -12.65
N ASP A 102 0.43 -18.93 -11.63
CA ASP A 102 -0.77 -19.74 -11.38
C ASP A 102 -1.52 -19.34 -10.10
N CYS A 103 -1.02 -18.37 -9.32
CA CYS A 103 -1.68 -17.94 -8.09
C CYS A 103 -2.68 -16.80 -8.32
N ILE A 104 -3.51 -16.52 -7.31
CA ILE A 104 -4.60 -15.52 -7.37
C ILE A 104 -4.08 -14.11 -7.72
N ILE A 105 -2.90 -13.73 -7.22
CA ILE A 105 -2.29 -12.42 -7.47
C ILE A 105 -1.76 -12.32 -8.90
N CYS A 106 -1.08 -13.35 -9.41
CA CYS A 106 -0.63 -13.36 -10.80
C CYS A 106 -1.82 -13.29 -11.76
N ASP A 107 -2.94 -13.93 -11.42
CA ASP A 107 -4.17 -13.83 -12.21
C ASP A 107 -4.80 -12.44 -12.22
N MET A 108 -4.88 -11.75 -11.07
CA MET A 108 -5.47 -10.42 -10.97
C MET A 108 -4.52 -9.32 -11.47
N PHE A 109 -3.32 -9.25 -10.90
CA PHE A 109 -2.37 -8.14 -11.09
C PHE A 109 -1.41 -8.35 -12.26
N GLY A 110 -1.40 -9.54 -12.86
CA GLY A 110 -0.44 -9.94 -13.86
C GLY A 110 0.93 -10.27 -13.27
N SER A 111 1.77 -10.84 -14.12
CA SER A 111 3.15 -11.23 -13.85
C SER A 111 3.91 -11.37 -15.17
N LEU A 112 5.19 -11.75 -15.15
CA LEU A 112 5.95 -11.92 -16.38
C LEU A 112 5.28 -12.99 -17.27
N GLY A 113 4.87 -12.61 -18.49
CA GLY A 113 4.15 -13.50 -19.40
C GLY A 113 2.65 -13.65 -19.12
N LYS A 114 2.08 -12.93 -18.14
CA LYS A 114 0.63 -12.94 -17.83
C LYS A 114 0.07 -11.52 -17.73
N LYS A 115 -0.86 -11.17 -18.63
CA LYS A 115 -1.53 -9.87 -18.63
C LYS A 115 -2.36 -9.69 -17.36
N SER A 116 -2.34 -8.47 -16.82
CA SER A 116 -3.19 -8.11 -15.68
C SER A 116 -4.66 -7.96 -16.10
N ARG A 117 -5.55 -8.47 -15.26
CA ARG A 117 -7.00 -8.27 -15.30
C ARG A 117 -7.46 -7.00 -14.58
N LEU A 118 -6.52 -6.21 -14.07
CA LEU A 118 -6.76 -5.00 -13.32
C LEU A 118 -6.04 -3.81 -13.96
N ARG A 119 -6.80 -2.76 -14.27
CA ARG A 119 -6.27 -1.47 -14.74
C ARG A 119 -6.67 -0.38 -13.76
N PHE A 120 -5.66 0.26 -13.18
CA PHE A 120 -5.83 1.41 -12.29
C PHE A 120 -5.56 2.66 -13.12
N ALA A 121 -6.57 3.51 -13.31
CA ALA A 121 -6.38 4.82 -13.89
C ALA A 121 -5.68 5.74 -12.87
N ASP A 122 -5.03 6.79 -13.37
CA ASP A 122 -4.55 7.87 -12.51
C ASP A 122 -5.75 8.53 -11.83
N LEU A 123 -5.58 8.88 -10.55
CA LEU A 123 -6.60 9.58 -9.79
C LEU A 123 -6.29 11.07 -9.80
N GLU A 124 -7.25 11.88 -10.24
CA GLU A 124 -7.12 13.34 -10.30
C GLU A 124 -7.54 13.98 -8.99
N LEU A 125 -6.85 15.06 -8.59
CA LEU A 125 -7.25 15.86 -7.44
C LEU A 125 -8.55 16.62 -7.73
N VAL A 126 -9.63 16.27 -7.03
CA VAL A 126 -10.96 16.90 -7.20
C VAL A 126 -11.32 17.87 -6.08
N LYS A 127 -10.68 17.74 -4.91
CA LYS A 127 -10.76 18.69 -3.80
C LYS A 127 -9.37 18.97 -3.29
N ASN A 128 -8.91 20.21 -3.44
CA ASN A 128 -7.61 20.65 -2.93
C ASN A 128 -7.77 21.30 -1.55
N ASN A 129 -7.09 20.78 -0.53
CA ASN A 129 -7.04 21.39 0.81
C ASN A 129 -5.66 22.00 1.14
N GLY A 130 -4.81 22.21 0.13
CA GLY A 130 -3.49 22.82 0.27
C GLY A 130 -2.37 21.93 -0.26
N VAL A 131 -1.28 22.59 -0.66
CA VAL A 131 -0.02 21.98 -1.07
C VAL A 131 1.11 22.73 -0.39
N ASP A 132 2.01 22.01 0.27
CA ASP A 132 3.15 22.59 0.99
C ASP A 132 4.45 21.87 0.66
N ILE A 133 5.57 22.60 0.71
CA ILE A 133 6.90 21.99 0.69
C ILE A 133 7.29 21.65 2.13
N ILE A 134 7.41 20.35 2.41
CA ILE A 134 7.74 19.84 3.75
C ILE A 134 9.11 19.15 3.71
N ASN A 135 9.98 19.51 4.66
CA ASN A 135 11.26 18.84 4.84
C ASN A 135 11.08 17.54 5.64
N ILE A 136 11.43 16.42 5.03
CA ILE A 136 11.32 15.09 5.64
C ILE A 136 12.70 14.48 5.93
N PRO A 137 12.80 13.48 6.81
CA PRO A 137 14.05 12.76 7.03
C PRO A 137 14.57 12.09 5.75
N THR A 138 15.89 12.03 5.60
CA THR A 138 16.52 11.26 4.53
C THR A 138 16.38 9.77 4.80
N PHE A 139 15.80 9.02 3.85
CA PHE A 139 15.67 7.58 3.95
C PHE A 139 16.69 6.87 3.05
N TYR A 140 17.58 6.10 3.67
CA TYR A 140 18.47 5.19 2.95
C TYR A 140 17.71 3.99 2.36
N GLY A 141 18.34 3.35 1.36
CA GLY A 141 17.80 2.20 0.65
C GLY A 141 17.43 1.02 1.55
N PRO A 142 16.63 0.08 1.01
CA PRO A 142 16.23 -1.11 1.74
C PRO A 142 17.46 -1.97 2.08
N ARG A 143 17.56 -2.38 3.35
CA ARG A 143 18.57 -3.33 3.86
C ARG A 143 17.91 -4.69 4.11
N PRO A 144 17.81 -5.59 3.11
CA PRO A 144 17.07 -6.85 3.25
C PRO A 144 17.66 -7.78 4.31
N GLU A 145 18.95 -7.67 4.61
CA GLU A 145 19.70 -8.39 5.64
C GLU A 145 19.49 -7.87 7.07
N ASN A 146 18.64 -6.86 7.27
CA ASN A 146 18.38 -6.30 8.60
C ASN A 146 17.84 -7.35 9.57
N LYS A 147 18.54 -7.58 10.70
CA LYS A 147 18.17 -8.56 11.73
C LYS A 147 16.75 -8.39 12.26
N ASN A 148 16.20 -7.16 12.26
CA ASN A 148 14.83 -6.89 12.70
C ASN A 148 13.75 -7.54 11.81
N TYR A 149 14.11 -7.97 10.60
CA TYR A 149 13.20 -8.65 9.67
C TYR A 149 13.06 -10.15 9.96
N TYR A 150 13.87 -10.69 10.87
CA TYR A 150 13.89 -12.10 11.22
C TYR A 150 13.41 -12.30 12.66
N ALA A 151 12.68 -13.39 12.89
CA ALA A 151 12.32 -13.85 14.23
C ALA A 151 13.52 -14.53 14.91
N ALA A 152 13.38 -14.89 16.19
CA ALA A 152 14.45 -15.51 16.98
C ALA A 152 14.93 -16.84 16.39
N ASP A 153 14.04 -17.56 15.68
CA ASP A 153 14.33 -18.80 14.94
C ASP A 153 15.00 -18.57 13.57
N GLY A 154 15.31 -17.32 13.22
CA GLY A 154 15.93 -16.95 11.95
C GLY A 154 14.98 -16.91 10.75
N LYS A 155 13.68 -17.16 10.93
CA LYS A 155 12.68 -17.08 9.85
C LYS A 155 12.27 -15.64 9.56
N PHE A 156 12.02 -15.36 8.29
CA PHE A 156 11.58 -14.03 7.83
C PHE A 156 10.15 -13.74 8.34
N LYS A 157 9.97 -12.57 8.97
CA LYS A 157 8.71 -12.23 9.65
C LYS A 157 7.52 -12.02 8.72
N GLY A 158 7.76 -11.66 7.45
CA GLY A 158 6.72 -11.54 6.42
C GLY A 158 6.71 -10.19 5.70
N ILE A 159 5.57 -9.80 5.15
CA ILE A 159 5.42 -8.56 4.39
C ILE A 159 5.31 -7.38 5.35
N LYS A 160 6.13 -6.35 5.12
CA LYS A 160 6.28 -5.19 6.00
C LYS A 160 5.26 -4.10 5.71
N PHE A 161 4.55 -3.64 6.73
CA PHE A 161 3.63 -2.51 6.67
C PHE A 161 4.05 -1.43 7.68
N TYR A 162 4.05 -0.17 7.25
CA TYR A 162 4.36 0.98 8.11
C TYR A 162 3.11 1.42 8.87
N SER A 163 3.28 1.74 10.15
CA SER A 163 2.17 2.18 10.99
C SER A 163 1.65 3.57 10.59
N HIS A 164 0.37 3.81 10.86
CA HIS A 164 -0.20 5.15 10.88
C HIS A 164 0.25 5.92 12.12
N GLY A 165 0.21 7.25 12.03
CA GLY A 165 0.51 8.15 13.13
C GLY A 165 -0.31 9.42 13.01
N ASP A 166 -0.55 10.07 14.15
CA ASP A 166 -1.14 11.40 14.20
C ASP A 166 -0.26 12.44 13.52
N GLU A 167 -0.89 13.51 13.05
CA GLU A 167 -0.21 14.65 12.43
C GLU A 167 0.87 15.27 13.36
N ASN A 168 0.60 15.29 14.66
CA ASN A 168 1.48 15.88 15.68
C ASN A 168 2.77 15.09 15.91
N ILE A 169 2.89 13.87 15.38
CA ILE A 169 4.07 13.02 15.54
C ILE A 169 4.83 12.78 14.24
N ILE A 170 4.45 13.49 13.18
CA ILE A 170 5.12 13.41 11.89
C ILE A 170 6.55 13.93 12.02
N GLU A 171 7.51 13.09 11.62
CA GLU A 171 8.93 13.44 11.71
C GLU A 171 9.33 14.44 10.60
N LYS A 172 10.17 15.40 10.97
CA LYS A 172 10.74 16.39 10.04
C LYS A 172 12.22 16.09 9.78
N GLY A 173 12.75 16.64 8.71
CA GLY A 173 14.16 16.48 8.36
C GLY A 173 14.65 17.61 7.47
N THR A 174 15.51 17.28 6.52
CA THR A 174 16.20 18.27 5.66
C THR A 174 15.90 18.10 4.19
N MET A 175 15.20 17.03 3.77
CA MET A 175 14.92 16.78 2.36
C MET A 175 13.56 17.39 1.96
N PRO A 176 13.52 18.50 1.21
CA PRO A 176 12.28 19.16 0.81
C PRO A 176 11.52 18.33 -0.24
N CYS A 177 10.23 18.11 -0.01
CA CYS A 177 9.32 17.50 -0.98
C CYS A 177 7.99 18.26 -0.99
N GLU A 178 7.35 18.34 -2.15
CA GLU A 178 6.00 18.90 -2.31
C GLU A 178 4.94 17.88 -1.86
N PHE A 179 4.10 18.25 -0.90
CA PHE A 179 3.07 17.40 -0.33
C PHE A 179 1.68 17.95 -0.60
N VAL A 180 0.74 17.06 -0.91
CA VAL A 180 -0.68 17.36 -0.88
C VAL A 180 -1.19 17.15 0.54
N MET A 181 -1.92 18.14 1.06
CA MET A 181 -2.26 18.24 2.48
C MET A 181 -3.53 17.46 2.87
N PRO A 182 -3.67 17.07 4.15
CA PRO A 182 -4.86 16.36 4.66
C PRO A 182 -6.17 17.06 4.30
N GLY A 183 -7.24 16.29 4.11
CA GLY A 183 -8.55 16.78 3.68
C GLY A 183 -8.71 16.93 2.16
N SER A 184 -7.62 16.79 1.40
CA SER A 184 -7.64 16.71 -0.06
C SER A 184 -8.23 15.38 -0.56
N ILE A 185 -8.92 15.39 -1.70
CA ILE A 185 -9.58 14.20 -2.27
C ILE A 185 -9.13 14.01 -3.72
N PHE A 186 -8.68 12.79 -4.03
CA PHE A 186 -8.43 12.32 -5.38
C PHE A 186 -9.52 11.33 -5.81
N GLU A 187 -9.92 11.35 -7.08
CA GLU A 187 -10.87 10.41 -7.65
C GLU A 187 -10.34 9.73 -8.91
N GLY A 188 -10.70 8.47 -9.10
CA GLY A 188 -10.38 7.75 -10.33
C GLY A 188 -11.12 6.43 -10.44
N ASN A 189 -10.66 5.59 -11.37
CA ASN A 189 -11.34 4.35 -11.72
C ASN A 189 -10.39 3.15 -11.65
N VAL A 190 -10.89 2.04 -11.10
CA VAL A 190 -10.29 0.71 -11.21
C VAL A 190 -11.17 -0.12 -12.14
N PHE A 191 -10.61 -0.57 -13.25
CA PHE A 191 -11.25 -1.48 -14.18
C PHE A 191 -10.80 -2.90 -13.87
N TYR A 192 -11.76 -3.83 -13.87
CA TYR A 192 -11.50 -5.24 -13.66
C TYR A 192 -12.15 -6.06 -14.78
N GLU A 193 -11.46 -7.12 -15.19
CA GLU A 193 -11.87 -8.01 -16.27
C GLU A 193 -11.85 -9.46 -15.78
N ASP A 194 -12.96 -10.17 -15.97
CA ASP A 194 -13.08 -11.61 -15.73
C ASP A 194 -12.59 -12.04 -14.35
N LEU A 195 -13.00 -11.30 -13.31
CA LEU A 195 -12.74 -11.66 -11.92
C LEU A 195 -13.91 -12.47 -11.36
N ASP A 196 -13.61 -13.57 -10.68
CA ASP A 196 -14.63 -14.25 -9.89
C ASP A 196 -14.92 -13.50 -8.57
N ASP A 197 -15.90 -13.97 -7.81
CA ASP A 197 -16.30 -13.30 -6.57
C ASP A 197 -15.20 -13.26 -5.51
N ASN A 198 -14.34 -14.28 -5.41
CA ASN A 198 -13.26 -14.29 -4.44
C ASN A 198 -12.15 -13.29 -4.81
N GLN A 199 -11.87 -13.12 -6.10
CA GLN A 199 -10.96 -12.08 -6.61
C GLN A 199 -11.54 -10.67 -6.39
N LEU A 200 -12.84 -10.48 -6.62
CA LEU A 200 -13.50 -9.19 -6.35
C LEU A 200 -13.51 -8.85 -4.85
N ASP A 201 -13.75 -9.83 -3.99
CA ASP A 201 -13.70 -9.66 -2.54
C ASP A 201 -12.28 -9.27 -2.09
N LEU A 202 -11.25 -9.93 -2.63
CA LEU A 202 -9.84 -9.58 -2.39
C LEU A 202 -9.52 -8.17 -2.88
N LEU A 203 -10.00 -7.76 -4.06
CA LEU A 203 -9.80 -6.41 -4.59
C LEU A 203 -10.41 -5.37 -3.66
N CYS A 204 -11.68 -5.55 -3.26
CA CYS A 204 -12.39 -4.62 -2.40
C CYS A 204 -11.73 -4.52 -1.01
N PHE A 205 -11.32 -5.66 -0.43
CA PHE A 205 -10.57 -5.69 0.82
C PHE A 205 -9.23 -4.94 0.67
N SER A 206 -8.47 -5.21 -0.39
CA SER A 206 -7.13 -4.64 -0.56
C SER A 206 -7.13 -3.15 -0.86
N LEU A 207 -8.24 -2.63 -1.42
CA LEU A 207 -8.51 -1.20 -1.55
C LEU A 207 -8.96 -0.55 -0.23
N GLY A 208 -9.22 -1.33 0.83
CA GLY A 208 -9.71 -0.82 2.11
C GLY A 208 -11.17 -0.36 2.09
N LEU A 209 -11.98 -0.85 1.14
CA LEU A 209 -13.37 -0.38 0.94
C LEU A 209 -14.34 -0.85 2.02
N GLY A 210 -13.92 -1.76 2.90
CA GLY A 210 -14.66 -2.09 4.12
C GLY A 210 -14.50 -1.04 5.23
N GLY A 211 -13.65 -0.03 5.06
CA GLY A 211 -13.39 1.01 6.06
C GLY A 211 -12.46 0.60 7.21
N ASP A 212 -12.14 -0.70 7.33
CA ASP A 212 -11.32 -1.26 8.41
C ASP A 212 -9.83 -0.92 8.31
N ILE A 213 -9.34 -0.62 7.10
CA ILE A 213 -7.92 -0.33 6.84
C ILE A 213 -7.73 0.99 6.09
N TYR A 214 -6.68 1.71 6.46
CA TYR A 214 -6.20 2.88 5.76
C TYR A 214 -4.94 2.48 4.98
N LEU A 215 -4.72 3.09 3.83
CA LEU A 215 -3.57 2.77 2.98
C LEU A 215 -2.40 3.70 3.30
N LYS A 216 -1.19 3.22 3.03
CA LYS A 216 0.04 4.00 3.07
C LYS A 216 0.57 4.20 1.65
N LEU A 217 0.44 5.40 1.10
CA LEU A 217 0.92 5.76 -0.24
C LEU A 217 2.14 6.68 -0.19
N GLY A 218 2.86 6.74 -1.31
CA GLY A 218 3.93 7.71 -1.48
C GLY A 218 5.18 7.50 -0.62
N TYR A 219 5.96 8.57 -0.50
CA TYR A 219 7.21 8.61 0.24
C TYR A 219 7.00 9.07 1.69
N GLY A 220 8.03 8.94 2.53
CA GLY A 220 7.94 9.38 3.93
C GLY A 220 7.18 8.45 4.89
N LYS A 221 6.73 7.26 4.45
CA LYS A 221 5.99 6.30 5.29
C LYS A 221 6.61 6.03 6.68
N PRO A 222 7.94 5.86 6.85
CA PRO A 222 8.54 5.65 8.16
C PRO A 222 8.44 6.85 9.12
N ALA A 223 8.10 8.03 8.62
CA ALA A 223 7.90 9.28 9.34
C ALA A 223 6.39 9.64 9.44
N TYR A 224 5.51 8.64 9.36
CA TYR A 224 4.06 8.74 9.47
C TYR A 224 3.31 9.48 8.33
N TYR A 225 4.00 9.96 7.30
CA TYR A 225 3.37 10.48 6.07
C TYR A 225 2.58 9.41 5.29
N GLY A 226 1.74 9.89 4.36
CA GLY A 226 1.14 9.07 3.32
C GLY A 226 -0.07 8.23 3.74
N SER A 227 -0.72 8.53 4.86
CA SER A 227 -1.94 7.82 5.27
C SER A 227 -3.13 8.33 4.46
N VAL A 228 -3.90 7.42 3.87
CA VAL A 228 -5.07 7.77 3.06
C VAL A 228 -6.25 6.85 3.37
N LYS A 229 -7.47 7.37 3.24
CA LYS A 229 -8.73 6.64 3.37
C LYS A 229 -9.36 6.46 2.00
N MET A 230 -9.76 5.24 1.67
CA MET A 230 -10.43 4.94 0.41
C MET A 230 -11.94 4.77 0.60
N LYS A 231 -12.71 5.15 -0.43
CA LYS A 231 -14.16 4.90 -0.50
C LYS A 231 -14.54 4.50 -1.93
N SER A 232 -15.57 3.67 -2.08
CA SER A 232 -16.24 3.45 -3.36
C SER A 232 -17.17 4.64 -3.64
N ILE A 233 -17.28 5.01 -4.92
CA ILE A 233 -18.25 5.98 -5.43
C ILE A 233 -19.21 5.20 -6.34
N ASP A 234 -20.50 5.51 -6.27
CA ASP A 234 -21.54 4.87 -7.08
C ASP A 234 -21.47 3.33 -6.98
N ASP A 235 -21.42 2.81 -5.75
CA ASP A 235 -21.09 1.41 -5.46
C ASP A 235 -22.18 0.42 -5.90
N LYS A 236 -22.02 -0.10 -7.12
CA LYS A 236 -22.92 -1.10 -7.71
C LYS A 236 -22.56 -2.55 -7.36
N ILE A 237 -21.47 -2.78 -6.63
CA ILE A 237 -20.94 -4.12 -6.37
C ILE A 237 -20.95 -4.49 -4.88
N ASP A 238 -21.53 -3.64 -4.04
CA ASP A 238 -21.49 -3.73 -2.58
C ASP A 238 -20.04 -3.89 -2.07
N ALA A 239 -19.13 -3.02 -2.50
CA ALA A 239 -17.70 -3.14 -2.25
C ALA A 239 -17.35 -3.28 -0.76
N SER A 240 -18.07 -2.58 0.13
CA SER A 240 -17.90 -2.74 1.58
C SER A 240 -18.22 -4.17 2.04
N LYS A 241 -19.35 -4.74 1.59
CA LYS A 241 -19.76 -6.11 1.96
C LYS A 241 -18.79 -7.15 1.42
N ARG A 242 -18.31 -6.96 0.19
CA ARG A 242 -17.26 -7.79 -0.44
C ARG A 242 -15.96 -7.74 0.34
N ALA A 243 -15.51 -6.55 0.75
CA ALA A 243 -14.32 -6.37 1.57
C ALA A 243 -14.45 -7.07 2.93
N SER A 244 -15.61 -6.95 3.59
CA SER A 244 -15.84 -7.53 4.93
C SER A 244 -15.84 -9.06 4.94
N ARG A 245 -16.26 -9.71 3.84
CA ARG A 245 -16.34 -11.18 3.76
C ARG A 245 -15.08 -11.87 3.25
N TYR A 246 -14.11 -11.11 2.74
CA TYR A 246 -12.87 -11.71 2.21
C TYR A 246 -12.15 -12.53 3.29
N GLY A 247 -11.66 -13.71 2.89
CA GLY A 247 -10.83 -14.56 3.75
C GLY A 247 -11.56 -15.53 4.67
N MET A 248 -12.90 -15.45 4.79
CA MET A 248 -13.68 -16.31 5.69
C MET A 248 -13.61 -17.82 5.39
N LYS A 249 -13.14 -18.20 4.19
CA LYS A 249 -13.07 -19.61 3.72
C LYS A 249 -11.72 -20.29 3.97
N ASP A 250 -10.67 -19.57 4.37
CA ASP A 250 -9.35 -20.13 4.69
C ASP A 250 -8.86 -19.55 6.03
N ASN A 251 -8.69 -20.41 7.03
CA ASN A 251 -8.34 -20.01 8.40
C ASN A 251 -7.02 -19.19 8.48
N ASP A 252 -6.03 -19.51 7.65
CA ASP A 252 -4.76 -18.77 7.68
C ASP A 252 -4.92 -17.40 6.98
N VAL A 253 -5.73 -17.35 5.91
CA VAL A 253 -6.10 -16.09 5.27
C VAL A 253 -6.87 -15.21 6.25
N ALA A 254 -7.86 -15.75 6.97
CA ALA A 254 -8.64 -15.02 7.97
C ALA A 254 -7.76 -14.44 9.09
N LYS A 255 -6.75 -15.19 9.56
CA LYS A 255 -5.75 -14.69 10.53
C LYS A 255 -4.96 -13.52 9.97
N ASN A 256 -4.49 -13.59 8.72
CA ASN A 256 -3.76 -12.50 8.08
C ASN A 256 -4.63 -11.27 7.82
N VAL A 257 -5.90 -11.47 7.40
CA VAL A 257 -6.88 -10.40 7.25
C VAL A 257 -7.08 -9.67 8.58
N LYS A 258 -7.33 -10.41 9.68
CA LYS A 258 -7.47 -9.82 11.02
C LYS A 258 -6.21 -9.06 11.43
N ARG A 259 -5.04 -9.67 11.25
CA ARG A 259 -3.75 -9.04 11.56
C ARG A 259 -3.53 -7.75 10.79
N LEU A 260 -3.85 -7.73 9.50
CA LEU A 260 -3.71 -6.54 8.68
C LEU A 260 -4.70 -5.44 9.08
N LYS A 261 -5.95 -5.79 9.40
CA LYS A 261 -6.94 -4.86 9.97
C LYS A 261 -6.41 -4.18 11.23
N GLU A 262 -5.83 -4.95 12.15
CA GLU A 262 -5.21 -4.38 13.36
C GLU A 262 -4.04 -3.43 13.06
N LEU A 263 -3.22 -3.76 12.05
CA LEU A 263 -2.03 -2.97 11.70
C LEU A 263 -2.35 -1.67 10.95
N LEU A 264 -3.35 -1.70 10.08
CA LEU A 264 -3.71 -0.60 9.20
C LEU A 264 -4.99 0.14 9.65
N SER A 265 -5.55 -0.23 10.80
CA SER A 265 -6.65 0.52 11.41
C SER A 265 -6.16 1.90 11.85
N TRP A 266 -6.95 2.93 11.51
CA TRP A 266 -6.69 4.30 11.97
C TRP A 266 -6.83 4.46 13.48
N ASP A 267 -7.70 3.67 14.12
CA ASP A 267 -7.89 3.70 15.58
C ASP A 267 -6.70 3.13 16.34
N LYS A 268 -5.81 2.41 15.65
CA LYS A 268 -4.56 1.86 16.19
C LYS A 268 -3.32 2.66 15.79
N ARG A 269 -3.50 3.86 15.22
CA ARG A 269 -2.38 4.74 14.87
C ARG A 269 -1.58 5.16 16.11
N HIS A 270 -0.33 5.53 15.89
CA HIS A 270 0.52 6.06 16.95
C HIS A 270 0.14 7.50 17.29
N THR A 271 -0.08 7.77 18.57
CA THR A 271 -0.26 9.13 19.14
C THR A 271 1.04 9.70 19.72
N LYS A 272 2.06 8.83 19.88
CA LYS A 272 3.42 9.17 20.30
C LYS A 272 4.40 8.55 19.33
N SER A 273 5.38 9.32 18.85
CA SER A 273 6.38 8.80 17.93
C SER A 273 7.24 7.72 18.61
N VAL A 274 7.33 6.56 17.96
CA VAL A 274 8.31 5.51 18.29
C VAL A 274 9.59 5.61 17.45
N TRP A 275 9.70 6.67 16.64
CA TRP A 275 10.86 6.95 15.81
C TRP A 275 12.00 7.44 16.69
N ARG A 276 12.69 6.51 17.35
CA ARG A 276 13.98 6.84 17.96
C ARG A 276 14.95 7.22 16.85
N THR A 277 15.34 8.49 16.81
CA THR A 277 16.56 8.95 16.14
C THR A 277 17.69 8.19 16.79
N VAL A 278 18.16 7.13 16.14
CA VAL A 278 19.53 6.69 16.43
C VAL A 278 20.35 7.87 15.94
N ASN A 279 20.91 8.62 16.89
CA ASN A 279 21.79 9.75 16.63
C ASN A 279 22.66 9.46 15.41
N ASN A 280 22.87 10.50 14.59
CA ASN A 280 23.90 10.61 13.56
C ASN A 280 25.18 9.80 13.87
N GLN A 281 25.16 8.50 13.63
CA GLN A 281 26.36 7.72 13.42
C GLN A 281 26.42 7.46 11.94
N ARG A 282 27.17 8.37 11.29
CA ARG A 282 28.07 8.01 10.19
C ARG A 282 28.62 6.62 10.50
N GLY A 283 28.21 5.65 9.72
CA GLY A 283 28.59 4.26 9.85
C GLY A 283 28.33 3.62 8.52
N TYR A 284 29.40 3.59 7.73
CA TYR A 284 29.59 2.94 6.43
C TYR A 284 28.74 1.69 6.22
#